data_AF-A0A429DRI1-F1
#
_entry.id   AF-A0A429DRI1-F1
#
_cell.length_a   1.000
_cell.length_b   1.000
_cell.length_c   1.000
_cell.angle_alpha   90.00
_cell.angle_beta   90.00
_cell.angle_gamma   90.00
#
_symmetry.space_group_name_H-M   'P 1'
#
loop_
_entity.id
_entity.type
_entity.pdbx_description
1 polymer ?
#
loop_
_entity_poly.entity_id
_entity_poly.type
_entity_poly.pdbx_seq_one_letter_code
_entity_poly.pdbx_strand_id
1 'polypeptide(L)'
;MGKVHRMPSGALEVEPARDALTFGGASWALVGEYLRNWADLYEWAFASADLDAGGADFAGLTAAGPVSDKDVCDWIEHTAALVLESRPRRVVELGCGTGLLLRHLQDEVEAYVGVDPTKFAVDGIRAANLPGVQAVLGGAHDLLSRRVKRAMVETMGTGRKPDCVVMNGVVQCFPGTEYLATVLREAIDLVEPGGRVILGDVRNLALVAEYDQWSRAETGVEPGWFRDEDELWVDPRLIELLAEASGREVKVSIRAKTMPGDNEFTRFRYDAVIHVEPEREEPPSEAVVWDDLAERRLETVSELAGSGAVVVTGIPNALLDARPHAVTPSALSDAIGGTGFVVAVSLEDPALLEVRPSGGDRPRAASVPFEDDPLERFVARRLPELLRAYLAETFPGARLPEILVRRPSYS
;
A
#
# COMPACT_ATOMS: atom_id res chain seq x y z
N MET A 1 -27.12 11.26 -9.06
CA MET A 1 -27.11 12.75 -9.06
C MET A 1 -27.30 13.23 -7.63
N GLY A 2 -26.44 14.15 -7.19
CA GLY A 2 -26.42 14.68 -5.82
C GLY A 2 -27.38 15.84 -5.57
N LYS A 3 -27.17 16.61 -4.49
CA LYS A 3 -27.94 17.82 -4.18
C LYS A 3 -27.23 19.05 -4.74
N VAL A 4 -28.02 20.03 -5.19
CA VAL A 4 -27.50 21.33 -5.68
C VAL A 4 -28.24 22.45 -4.95
N HIS A 5 -27.49 23.36 -4.35
CA HIS A 5 -28.02 24.53 -3.64
C HIS A 5 -27.45 25.80 -4.26
N ARG A 6 -28.32 26.77 -4.56
CA ARG A 6 -27.88 28.08 -5.04
C ARG A 6 -27.58 28.99 -3.85
N MET A 7 -26.34 29.47 -3.75
CA MET A 7 -25.91 30.38 -2.69
C MET A 7 -26.39 31.82 -2.94
N PRO A 8 -26.49 32.67 -1.91
CA PRO A 8 -26.79 34.10 -2.07
C PRO A 8 -25.80 34.85 -2.97
N SER A 9 -24.54 34.39 -3.04
CA SER A 9 -23.50 34.91 -3.95
C SER A 9 -23.77 34.62 -5.43
N GLY A 10 -24.71 33.72 -5.74
CA GLY A 10 -24.97 33.22 -7.09
C GLY A 10 -24.17 31.96 -7.45
N ALA A 11 -23.25 31.50 -6.59
CA ALA A 11 -22.56 30.23 -6.74
C ALA A 11 -23.52 29.03 -6.58
N LEU A 12 -23.17 27.90 -7.19
CA LEU A 12 -23.82 26.62 -6.98
C LEU A 12 -22.97 25.78 -6.03
N GLU A 13 -23.52 25.45 -4.87
CA GLU A 13 -22.96 24.45 -3.97
C GLU A 13 -23.51 23.08 -4.33
N VAL A 14 -22.63 22.10 -4.52
CA VAL A 14 -22.99 20.77 -5.00
C VAL A 14 -22.49 19.72 -4.02
N GLU A 15 -23.39 18.86 -3.59
CA GLU A 15 -23.08 17.69 -2.79
C GLU A 15 -23.27 16.45 -3.66
N PRO A 16 -22.20 15.73 -4.05
CA PRO A 16 -22.32 14.49 -4.81
C PRO A 16 -23.15 13.44 -4.07
N ALA A 17 -23.86 12.60 -4.82
CA ALA A 17 -24.65 11.53 -4.21
C ALA A 17 -23.71 10.46 -3.63
N ARG A 18 -24.02 9.95 -2.42
CA ARG A 18 -23.20 8.94 -1.75
C ARG A 18 -22.95 7.71 -2.64
N ASP A 19 -23.96 7.24 -3.37
CA ASP A 19 -23.85 6.07 -4.27
C ASP A 19 -22.87 6.24 -5.45
N ALA A 20 -22.51 7.48 -5.79
CA ALA A 20 -21.48 7.77 -6.79
C ALA A 20 -20.06 7.75 -6.21
N LEU A 21 -19.94 7.89 -4.88
CA LEU A 21 -18.70 7.91 -4.10
C LEU A 21 -18.42 6.60 -3.39
N THR A 22 -19.44 5.77 -3.18
CA THR A 22 -19.30 4.49 -2.49
C THR A 22 -18.94 3.38 -3.48
N PHE A 23 -17.86 2.67 -3.19
CA PHE A 23 -17.52 1.43 -3.90
C PHE A 23 -18.66 0.40 -3.75
N GLY A 24 -19.07 -0.24 -4.85
CA GLY A 24 -20.23 -1.14 -4.85
C GLY A 24 -21.60 -0.44 -4.77
N GLY A 25 -21.64 0.90 -4.77
CA GLY A 25 -22.86 1.67 -4.96
C GLY A 25 -23.51 1.41 -6.32
N ALA A 26 -24.81 1.70 -6.43
CA ALA A 26 -25.58 1.41 -7.65
C ALA A 26 -25.00 2.07 -8.92
N SER A 27 -24.36 3.24 -8.78
CA SER A 27 -23.74 3.96 -9.88
C SER A 27 -22.22 3.88 -9.92
N TRP A 28 -21.54 3.90 -8.76
CA TRP A 28 -20.06 3.91 -8.61
C TRP A 28 -19.31 4.81 -9.63
N ALA A 29 -19.95 5.86 -10.14
CA ALA A 29 -19.50 6.50 -11.37
C ALA A 29 -18.20 7.28 -11.19
N LEU A 30 -18.07 8.03 -10.10
CA LEU A 30 -16.87 8.82 -9.80
C LEU A 30 -15.74 7.92 -9.28
N VAL A 31 -16.06 6.92 -8.46
CA VAL A 31 -15.10 5.87 -8.05
C VAL A 31 -14.53 5.14 -9.26
N GLY A 32 -15.42 4.70 -10.16
CA GLY A 32 -15.04 4.00 -11.39
C GLY A 32 -14.27 4.89 -12.36
N GLU A 33 -14.58 6.19 -12.44
CA GLU A 33 -13.77 7.15 -13.21
C GLU A 33 -12.39 7.34 -12.61
N TYR A 34 -12.28 7.53 -11.29
CA TYR A 34 -11.01 7.61 -10.59
C TYR A 34 -10.12 6.39 -10.86
N LEU A 35 -10.66 5.18 -10.69
CA LEU A 35 -9.93 3.94 -10.95
C LEU A 35 -9.55 3.76 -12.42
N ARG A 36 -10.42 4.17 -13.36
CA ARG A 36 -10.11 4.14 -14.79
C ARG A 36 -9.00 5.13 -15.15
N ASN A 37 -8.96 6.31 -14.54
CA ASN A 37 -7.90 7.27 -14.80
C ASN A 37 -6.52 6.70 -14.41
N TRP A 38 -6.43 6.01 -13.26
CA TRP A 38 -5.22 5.28 -12.89
C TRP A 38 -4.89 4.16 -13.88
N ALA A 39 -5.87 3.34 -14.26
CA ALA A 39 -5.67 2.26 -15.22
C ALA A 39 -5.16 2.78 -16.58
N ASP A 40 -5.75 3.86 -17.09
CA ASP A 40 -5.37 4.49 -18.35
C ASP A 40 -3.97 5.12 -18.27
N LEU A 41 -3.62 5.73 -17.13
CA LEU A 41 -2.28 6.28 -16.89
C LEU A 41 -1.21 5.19 -16.93
N TYR A 42 -1.43 4.07 -16.23
CA TYR A 42 -0.49 2.95 -16.23
C TYR A 42 -0.45 2.21 -17.57
N GLU A 43 -1.59 2.00 -18.24
CA GLU A 43 -1.62 1.43 -19.59
C GLU A 43 -0.77 2.28 -20.55
N TRP A 44 -0.91 3.61 -20.50
CA TRP A 44 -0.09 4.51 -21.30
C TRP A 44 1.39 4.47 -20.90
N ALA A 45 1.69 4.48 -19.60
CA ALA A 45 3.06 4.43 -19.10
C ALA A 45 3.78 3.15 -19.55
N PHE A 46 3.14 1.99 -19.40
CA PHE A 46 3.70 0.71 -19.83
C PHE A 46 3.87 0.64 -21.35
N ALA A 47 2.88 1.09 -22.12
CA ALA A 47 2.94 1.06 -23.58
C ALA A 47 3.96 2.04 -24.17
N SER A 48 4.31 3.10 -23.44
CA SER A 48 5.25 4.14 -23.88
C SER A 48 6.68 3.90 -23.40
N ALA A 49 6.88 2.95 -22.50
CA ALA A 49 8.19 2.65 -21.97
C ALA A 49 9.07 1.91 -22.99
N ASP A 50 10.38 2.15 -22.93
CA ASP A 50 11.33 1.45 -23.80
C ASP A 50 11.44 -0.02 -23.38
N LEU A 51 10.80 -0.89 -24.16
CA LEU A 51 10.75 -2.34 -23.91
C LEU A 51 12.11 -3.01 -24.06
N ASP A 52 13.00 -2.44 -24.88
CA ASP A 52 14.32 -3.02 -25.15
C ASP A 52 15.33 -2.72 -24.02
N ALA A 53 15.05 -1.69 -23.20
CA ALA A 53 15.90 -1.28 -22.08
C ALA A 53 15.37 -1.74 -20.71
N GLY A 54 14.30 -2.53 -20.66
CA GLY A 54 13.63 -2.88 -19.39
C GLY A 54 12.87 -1.71 -18.76
N GLY A 55 12.69 -0.59 -19.49
CA GLY A 55 12.05 0.62 -18.97
C GLY A 55 10.59 0.43 -18.55
N ALA A 56 9.91 -0.57 -19.10
CA ALA A 56 8.54 -0.92 -18.72
C ALA A 56 8.43 -1.46 -17.30
N ASP A 57 9.50 -2.03 -16.75
CA ASP A 57 9.50 -2.61 -15.40
C ASP A 57 9.52 -1.55 -14.31
N PHE A 58 9.99 -0.35 -14.64
CA PHE A 58 10.07 0.79 -13.73
C PHE A 58 9.04 1.88 -14.07
N ALA A 59 8.27 1.67 -15.15
CA ALA A 59 7.27 2.62 -15.60
C ALA A 59 6.15 2.77 -14.55
N GLY A 60 5.94 4.01 -14.10
CA GLY A 60 4.93 4.33 -13.09
C GLY A 60 5.40 4.17 -11.64
N LEU A 61 6.67 3.86 -11.40
CA LEU A 61 7.29 4.04 -10.09
C LEU A 61 7.55 5.52 -9.85
N THR A 62 6.93 6.10 -8.81
CA THR A 62 7.06 7.50 -8.46
C THR A 62 7.85 7.66 -7.16
N ALA A 63 8.69 8.69 -7.11
CA ALA A 63 9.33 9.19 -5.90
C ALA A 63 9.61 10.69 -6.09
N ALA A 64 9.53 11.46 -5.00
CA ALA A 64 9.80 12.89 -5.02
C ALA A 64 11.31 13.20 -5.09
N GLY A 65 12.17 12.34 -4.56
CA GLY A 65 13.63 12.51 -4.59
C GLY A 65 14.32 11.69 -5.70
N PRO A 66 15.65 11.84 -5.86
CA PRO A 66 16.41 10.99 -6.76
C PRO A 66 16.33 9.53 -6.31
N VAL A 67 16.02 8.65 -7.26
CA VAL A 67 16.02 7.19 -7.08
C VAL A 67 16.91 6.60 -8.17
N SER A 68 17.91 5.82 -7.77
CA SER A 68 18.80 5.13 -8.71
C SER A 68 18.23 3.78 -9.12
N ASP A 69 18.70 3.22 -10.24
CA ASP A 69 18.34 1.86 -10.67
C ASP A 69 18.65 0.83 -9.57
N LYS A 70 19.72 1.04 -8.80
CA LYS A 70 20.06 0.19 -7.65
C LYS A 70 18.98 0.25 -6.58
N ASP A 71 18.46 1.42 -6.26
CA ASP A 71 17.40 1.57 -5.25
C ASP A 71 16.13 0.82 -5.67
N VAL A 72 15.81 0.83 -6.97
CA VAL A 72 14.66 0.09 -7.50
C VAL A 72 14.89 -1.43 -7.49
N CYS A 73 16.10 -1.88 -7.82
CA CYS A 73 16.48 -3.29 -7.67
C CYS A 73 16.39 -3.75 -6.21
N ASP A 74 16.98 -2.99 -5.28
CA ASP A 74 16.92 -3.30 -3.85
C ASP A 74 15.46 -3.34 -3.36
N TRP A 75 14.59 -2.47 -3.89
CA TRP A 75 13.16 -2.43 -3.58
C TRP A 75 12.40 -3.68 -3.99
N ILE A 76 12.58 -4.14 -5.23
CA ILE A 76 11.90 -5.34 -5.67
C ILE A 76 12.46 -6.59 -4.98
N GLU A 77 13.78 -6.66 -4.79
CA GLU A 77 14.43 -7.77 -4.08
C GLU A 77 13.97 -7.85 -2.63
N HIS A 78 13.87 -6.71 -1.93
CA HIS A 78 13.32 -6.62 -0.57
C HIS A 78 11.88 -7.14 -0.52
N THR A 79 11.05 -6.74 -1.48
CA THR A 79 9.64 -7.17 -1.54
C THR A 79 9.52 -8.67 -1.85
N ALA A 80 10.33 -9.18 -2.77
CA ALA A 80 10.38 -10.61 -3.06
C ALA A 80 10.82 -11.42 -1.84
N ALA A 81 11.85 -10.98 -1.12
CA ALA A 81 12.30 -11.60 0.12
C ALA A 81 11.21 -11.60 1.20
N LEU A 82 10.44 -10.51 1.32
CA LEU A 82 9.30 -10.41 2.24
C LEU A 82 8.21 -11.46 1.93
N VAL A 83 7.88 -11.64 0.65
CA VAL A 83 6.90 -12.65 0.20
C VAL A 83 7.43 -14.08 0.48
N LEU A 84 8.68 -14.33 0.09
CA LEU A 84 9.33 -15.63 0.20
C LEU A 84 9.69 -16.05 1.63
N GLU A 85 9.66 -15.12 2.61
CA GLU A 85 9.86 -15.42 4.04
C GLU A 85 8.94 -16.56 4.51
N SER A 86 7.72 -16.63 3.98
CA SER A 86 6.74 -17.68 4.30
C SER A 86 6.88 -18.96 3.47
N ARG A 87 7.75 -18.97 2.46
CA ARG A 87 7.83 -20.00 1.40
C ARG A 87 6.44 -20.32 0.82
N PRO A 88 5.74 -19.32 0.27
CA PRO A 88 4.37 -19.50 -0.20
C PRO A 88 4.36 -20.42 -1.41
N ARG A 89 3.28 -21.20 -1.57
CA ARG A 89 3.12 -22.10 -2.72
C ARG A 89 2.18 -21.51 -3.77
N ARG A 90 1.20 -20.72 -3.35
CA ARG A 90 0.09 -20.23 -4.19
C ARG A 90 -0.12 -18.75 -3.93
N VAL A 91 0.45 -17.93 -4.82
CA VAL A 91 0.44 -16.47 -4.70
C VAL A 91 -0.65 -15.87 -5.59
N VAL A 92 -1.39 -14.90 -5.05
CA VAL A 92 -2.17 -13.94 -5.84
C VAL A 92 -1.55 -12.56 -5.69
N GLU A 93 -1.24 -11.91 -6.80
CA GLU A 93 -0.76 -10.53 -6.81
C GLU A 93 -1.82 -9.60 -7.41
N LEU A 94 -2.19 -8.57 -6.65
CA LEU A 94 -3.11 -7.51 -7.08
C LEU A 94 -2.30 -6.29 -7.51
N GLY A 95 -2.50 -5.85 -8.75
CA GLY A 95 -1.65 -4.85 -9.40
C GLY A 95 -0.32 -5.43 -9.85
N CYS A 96 -0.34 -6.57 -10.56
CA CYS A 96 0.89 -7.29 -10.91
C CYS A 96 1.79 -6.57 -11.93
N GLY A 97 1.29 -5.51 -12.58
CA GLY A 97 2.03 -4.74 -13.57
C GLY A 97 2.68 -5.63 -14.64
N THR A 98 3.87 -5.26 -15.10
CA THR A 98 4.63 -6.03 -16.10
C THR A 98 5.21 -7.35 -15.58
N GLY A 99 4.84 -7.77 -14.36
CA GLY A 99 5.32 -8.99 -13.71
C GLY A 99 6.69 -8.85 -13.07
N LEU A 100 7.05 -7.65 -12.60
CA LEU A 100 8.35 -7.39 -11.96
C LEU A 100 8.56 -8.27 -10.70
N LEU A 101 7.55 -8.37 -9.84
CA LEU A 101 7.60 -9.26 -8.68
C LEU A 101 7.53 -10.74 -9.09
N LEU A 102 6.66 -11.09 -10.04
CA LEU A 102 6.55 -12.44 -10.60
C LEU A 102 7.91 -13.02 -11.01
N ARG A 103 8.80 -12.24 -11.64
CA ARG A 103 10.12 -12.74 -12.09
C ARG A 103 11.01 -13.24 -10.94
N HIS A 104 10.83 -12.69 -9.75
CA HIS A 104 11.54 -13.09 -8.54
C HIS A 104 10.86 -14.25 -7.80
N LEU A 105 9.58 -14.52 -8.09
CA LEU A 105 8.78 -15.55 -7.42
C LEU A 105 8.61 -16.83 -8.27
N GLN A 106 8.67 -16.73 -9.60
CA GLN A 106 8.23 -17.77 -10.54
C GLN A 106 8.86 -19.15 -10.32
N ASP A 107 10.11 -19.23 -9.87
CA ASP A 107 10.82 -20.49 -9.63
C ASP A 107 10.66 -21.02 -8.19
N GLU A 108 10.09 -20.21 -7.30
CA GLU A 108 9.97 -20.49 -5.87
C GLU A 108 8.53 -20.85 -5.46
N VAL A 109 7.55 -20.64 -6.34
CA VAL A 109 6.11 -20.88 -6.08
C VAL A 109 5.51 -21.89 -7.05
N GLU A 110 4.50 -22.64 -6.61
CA GLU A 110 3.83 -23.64 -7.45
C GLU A 110 2.79 -23.03 -8.39
N ALA A 111 2.14 -21.96 -7.96
CA ALA A 111 1.11 -21.28 -8.71
C ALA A 111 1.08 -19.78 -8.41
N TYR A 112 0.91 -18.99 -9.46
CA TYR A 112 0.82 -17.54 -9.39
C TYR A 112 -0.36 -17.04 -10.22
N VAL A 113 -1.19 -16.18 -9.63
CA VAL A 113 -2.27 -15.47 -10.33
C VAL A 113 -2.10 -13.97 -10.16
N GLY A 114 -1.77 -13.28 -11.26
CA GLY A 114 -1.72 -11.82 -11.31
C GLY A 114 -3.08 -11.23 -11.72
N VAL A 115 -3.50 -10.15 -11.07
CA VAL A 115 -4.69 -9.37 -11.41
C VAL A 115 -4.26 -7.93 -11.65
N ASP A 116 -4.54 -7.37 -12.83
CA ASP A 116 -4.13 -6.01 -13.16
C ASP A 116 -5.17 -5.31 -14.04
N PRO A 117 -5.44 -4.01 -13.86
CA PRO A 117 -6.44 -3.29 -14.66
C PRO A 117 -5.93 -2.95 -16.06
N THR A 118 -4.63 -3.08 -16.34
CA THR A 118 -4.03 -2.78 -17.64
C THR A 118 -4.01 -4.02 -18.52
N LYS A 119 -4.41 -3.85 -19.78
CA LYS A 119 -4.35 -4.92 -20.78
C LYS A 119 -2.90 -5.20 -21.15
N PHE A 120 -2.06 -4.15 -21.19
CA PHE A 120 -0.64 -4.29 -21.50
C PHE A 120 0.07 -5.27 -20.55
N ALA A 121 -0.07 -5.08 -19.24
CA ALA A 121 0.49 -5.97 -18.21
C ALA A 121 0.02 -7.42 -18.39
N VAL A 122 -1.29 -7.61 -18.46
CA VAL A 122 -1.92 -8.93 -18.50
C VAL A 122 -1.52 -9.70 -19.75
N ASP A 123 -1.48 -9.04 -20.91
CA ASP A 123 -1.08 -9.69 -22.15
C ASP A 123 0.42 -9.99 -22.17
N GLY A 124 1.26 -9.12 -21.60
CA GLY A 124 2.69 -9.36 -21.42
C GLY A 124 2.97 -10.61 -20.60
N ILE A 125 2.36 -10.74 -19.42
CA ILE A 125 2.53 -11.93 -18.55
C ILE A 125 2.01 -13.20 -19.25
N ARG A 126 0.86 -13.12 -19.94
CA ARG A 126 0.32 -14.28 -20.68
C ARG A 126 1.21 -14.70 -21.84
N ALA A 127 1.82 -13.75 -22.54
CA ALA A 127 2.71 -14.02 -23.66
C ALA A 127 3.99 -14.76 -23.23
N ALA A 128 4.45 -14.53 -21.99
CA ALA A 128 5.59 -15.26 -21.43
C ALA A 128 5.32 -16.78 -21.28
N ASN A 129 4.03 -17.20 -21.24
CA ASN A 129 3.59 -18.59 -21.21
C ASN A 129 4.33 -19.45 -20.16
N LEU A 130 4.51 -18.88 -18.96
CA LEU A 130 5.20 -19.51 -17.85
C LEU A 130 4.31 -20.59 -17.21
N PRO A 131 4.85 -21.77 -16.86
CA PRO A 131 4.09 -22.83 -16.22
C PRO A 131 3.60 -22.38 -14.84
N GLY A 132 2.36 -22.72 -14.47
CA GLY A 132 1.80 -22.34 -13.17
C GLY A 132 1.50 -20.85 -13.01
N VAL A 133 1.57 -20.05 -14.07
CA VAL A 133 1.32 -18.60 -14.05
C VAL A 133 0.09 -18.26 -14.87
N GLN A 134 -0.78 -17.42 -14.33
CA GLN A 134 -1.90 -16.83 -15.06
C GLN A 134 -2.07 -15.35 -14.69
N ALA A 135 -2.42 -14.52 -15.67
CA ALA A 135 -2.78 -13.12 -15.43
C ALA A 135 -4.22 -12.84 -15.87
N VAL A 136 -4.89 -11.93 -15.18
CA VAL A 136 -6.31 -11.60 -15.34
C VAL A 136 -6.51 -10.10 -15.39
N LEU A 137 -7.22 -9.62 -16.41
CA LEU A 137 -7.62 -8.22 -16.49
C LEU A 137 -8.76 -7.95 -15.48
N GLY A 138 -8.49 -7.09 -14.51
CA GLY A 138 -9.39 -6.69 -13.43
C GLY A 138 -8.69 -5.78 -12.42
N GLY A 139 -9.48 -5.01 -11.65
CA GLY A 139 -8.94 -4.21 -10.55
C GLY A 139 -8.73 -5.03 -9.28
N ALA A 140 -8.12 -4.45 -8.24
CA ALA A 140 -7.98 -5.11 -6.94
C ALA A 140 -9.34 -5.56 -6.35
N HIS A 141 -10.41 -4.79 -6.62
CA HIS A 141 -11.78 -5.12 -6.24
C HIS A 141 -12.41 -6.32 -7.00
N ASP A 142 -11.75 -6.82 -8.05
CA ASP A 142 -12.21 -8.00 -8.79
C ASP A 142 -11.69 -9.32 -8.19
N LEU A 143 -10.98 -9.29 -7.05
CA LEU A 143 -10.37 -10.46 -6.42
C LEU A 143 -11.33 -11.64 -6.29
N LEU A 144 -12.57 -11.39 -5.85
CA LEU A 144 -13.60 -12.42 -5.70
C LEU A 144 -14.52 -12.58 -6.92
N SER A 145 -14.21 -11.92 -8.04
CA SER A 145 -14.98 -12.03 -9.29
C SER A 145 -14.93 -13.46 -9.84
N ARG A 146 -15.94 -13.80 -10.67
CA ARG A 146 -15.98 -15.11 -11.36
C ARG A 146 -14.75 -15.34 -12.24
N ARG A 147 -14.17 -14.28 -12.79
CA ARG A 147 -13.01 -14.36 -13.69
C ARG A 147 -11.74 -14.72 -12.92
N VAL A 148 -11.47 -14.02 -11.83
CA VAL A 148 -10.30 -14.28 -10.97
C VAL A 148 -10.43 -15.64 -10.29
N LYS A 149 -11.62 -15.98 -9.76
CA LYS A 149 -11.90 -17.32 -9.21
C LYS A 149 -11.66 -18.45 -10.21
N ARG A 150 -12.06 -18.27 -11.47
CA ARG A 150 -11.78 -19.26 -12.52
C ARG A 150 -10.29 -19.42 -12.77
N ALA A 151 -9.55 -18.31 -12.86
CA ALA A 151 -8.09 -18.35 -13.02
C ALA A 151 -7.40 -19.08 -11.86
N MET A 152 -7.78 -18.78 -10.61
CA MET A 152 -7.27 -19.51 -9.44
C MET A 152 -7.54 -21.01 -9.54
N VAL A 153 -8.74 -21.44 -9.96
CA VAL A 153 -9.06 -22.87 -10.13
C VAL A 153 -8.24 -23.51 -11.24
N GLU A 154 -8.06 -22.82 -12.38
CA GLU A 154 -7.29 -23.29 -13.53
C GLU A 154 -5.79 -23.43 -13.21
N THR A 155 -5.24 -22.52 -12.41
CA THR A 155 -3.80 -22.48 -12.08
C THR A 155 -3.45 -23.27 -10.83
N MET A 156 -4.21 -23.11 -9.74
CA MET A 156 -3.91 -23.71 -8.43
C MET A 156 -4.60 -25.06 -8.22
N GLY A 157 -5.65 -25.36 -8.98
CA GLY A 157 -6.48 -26.56 -8.83
C GLY A 157 -7.77 -26.32 -8.04
N THR A 158 -8.78 -27.18 -8.28
CA THR A 158 -10.10 -27.04 -7.66
C THR A 158 -10.04 -27.19 -6.13
N GLY A 159 -10.68 -26.26 -5.42
CA GLY A 159 -10.79 -26.29 -3.95
C GLY A 159 -9.53 -25.82 -3.20
N ARG A 160 -8.46 -25.47 -3.93
CA ARG A 160 -7.25 -24.89 -3.34
C ARG A 160 -7.39 -23.38 -3.24
N LYS A 161 -6.93 -22.83 -2.13
CA LYS A 161 -6.85 -21.39 -1.85
C LYS A 161 -5.40 -20.91 -1.98
N PRO A 162 -5.17 -19.61 -2.18
CA PRO A 162 -3.84 -19.03 -2.02
C PRO A 162 -3.40 -19.05 -0.56
N ASP A 163 -2.10 -19.19 -0.34
CA ASP A 163 -1.44 -19.00 0.96
C ASP A 163 -0.79 -17.62 1.07
N CYS A 164 -0.71 -16.86 -0.03
CA CYS A 164 -0.25 -15.48 -0.02
C CYS A 164 -1.07 -14.62 -0.99
N VAL A 165 -1.58 -13.48 -0.52
CA VAL A 165 -2.07 -12.39 -1.36
C VAL A 165 -1.16 -11.18 -1.18
N VAL A 166 -0.66 -10.61 -2.26
CA VAL A 166 0.25 -9.45 -2.23
C VAL A 166 -0.32 -8.27 -3.01
N MET A 167 -0.15 -7.07 -2.45
CA MET A 167 -0.46 -5.77 -3.02
C MET A 167 0.79 -4.90 -2.85
N ASN A 168 1.70 -4.91 -3.82
CA ASN A 168 2.95 -4.15 -3.74
C ASN A 168 2.87 -2.90 -4.62
N GLY A 169 3.01 -1.71 -4.04
CA GLY A 169 3.00 -0.45 -4.79
C GLY A 169 1.67 -0.10 -5.47
N VAL A 170 0.57 -0.75 -5.09
CA VAL A 170 -0.76 -0.55 -5.72
C VAL A 170 -1.73 0.23 -4.82
N VAL A 171 -1.52 0.20 -3.50
CA VAL A 171 -2.46 0.80 -2.52
C VAL A 171 -2.58 2.31 -2.72
N GLN A 172 -1.51 2.96 -3.16
CA GLN A 172 -1.48 4.40 -3.48
C GLN A 172 -2.47 4.79 -4.60
N CYS A 173 -2.89 3.85 -5.45
CA CYS A 173 -3.87 4.09 -6.51
C CYS A 173 -5.32 3.93 -6.03
N PHE A 174 -5.55 3.62 -4.75
CA PHE A 174 -6.89 3.36 -4.24
C PHE A 174 -7.62 4.68 -3.94
N PRO A 175 -8.94 4.72 -4.14
CA PRO A 175 -9.72 5.95 -3.95
C PRO A 175 -9.83 6.40 -2.49
N GLY A 176 -9.53 5.54 -1.52
CA GLY A 176 -9.61 5.89 -0.09
C GLY A 176 -9.75 4.68 0.82
N THR A 177 -9.89 4.96 2.13
CA THR A 177 -10.00 3.98 3.21
C THR A 177 -11.08 2.92 2.99
N GLU A 178 -12.29 3.29 2.56
CA GLU A 178 -13.40 2.33 2.38
C GLU A 178 -13.11 1.26 1.31
N TYR A 179 -12.42 1.66 0.24
CA TYR A 179 -12.01 0.72 -0.81
C TYR A 179 -10.90 -0.20 -0.31
N LEU A 180 -9.89 0.35 0.38
CA LEU A 180 -8.84 -0.44 1.01
C LEU A 180 -9.42 -1.47 2.00
N ALA A 181 -10.35 -1.06 2.86
CA ALA A 181 -11.03 -1.93 3.82
C ALA A 181 -11.74 -3.10 3.12
N THR A 182 -12.38 -2.83 1.98
CA THR A 182 -13.09 -3.86 1.21
C THR A 182 -12.12 -4.87 0.59
N VAL A 183 -11.10 -4.39 -0.12
CA VAL A 183 -10.08 -5.25 -0.74
C VAL A 183 -9.34 -6.07 0.31
N LEU A 184 -8.98 -5.44 1.43
CA LEU A 184 -8.25 -6.08 2.51
C LEU A 184 -9.07 -7.21 3.16
N ARG A 185 -10.35 -6.97 3.45
CA ARG A 185 -11.26 -8.00 3.97
C ARG A 185 -11.38 -9.17 2.99
N GLU A 186 -11.57 -8.89 1.70
CA GLU A 186 -11.66 -9.95 0.69
C GLU A 186 -10.36 -10.76 0.56
N ALA A 187 -9.20 -10.13 0.67
CA ALA A 187 -7.91 -10.80 0.69
C ALA A 187 -7.76 -11.69 1.92
N ILE A 188 -8.10 -11.20 3.11
CA ILE A 188 -8.07 -11.95 4.37
C ILE A 188 -9.03 -13.15 4.31
N ASP A 189 -10.23 -13.00 3.77
CA ASP A 189 -11.22 -14.08 3.63
C ASP A 189 -10.78 -15.17 2.61
N LEU A 190 -10.04 -14.74 1.57
CA LEU A 190 -9.60 -15.62 0.50
C LEU A 190 -8.46 -16.55 0.95
N VAL A 191 -7.46 -16.02 1.65
CA VAL A 191 -6.24 -16.74 2.05
C VAL A 191 -6.56 -17.94 2.96
N GLU A 192 -5.84 -19.04 2.80
CA GLU A 192 -5.99 -20.20 3.69
C GLU A 192 -5.46 -19.93 5.11
N PRO A 193 -5.96 -20.63 6.15
CA PRO A 193 -5.38 -20.56 7.49
C PRO A 193 -3.86 -20.82 7.46
N GLY A 194 -3.10 -20.02 8.20
CA GLY A 194 -1.63 -20.02 8.19
C GLY A 194 -1.00 -19.20 7.05
N GLY A 195 -1.80 -18.69 6.11
CA GLY A 195 -1.33 -17.84 5.03
C GLY A 195 -1.18 -16.36 5.43
N ARG A 196 -0.79 -15.52 4.45
CA ARG A 196 -0.50 -14.10 4.65
C ARG A 196 -1.16 -13.19 3.62
N VAL A 197 -1.50 -11.98 4.04
CA VAL A 197 -1.78 -10.85 3.14
C VAL A 197 -0.69 -9.81 3.33
N ILE A 198 -0.03 -9.40 2.24
CA ILE A 198 1.10 -8.47 2.26
C ILE A 198 0.71 -7.19 1.51
N LEU A 199 0.84 -6.05 2.18
CA LEU A 199 0.76 -4.73 1.56
C LEU A 199 2.18 -4.20 1.53
N GLY A 200 2.79 -4.26 0.35
CA GLY A 200 4.15 -3.78 0.13
C GLY A 200 4.14 -2.32 -0.30
N ASP A 201 5.14 -1.58 0.15
CA ASP A 201 5.45 -0.24 -0.33
C ASP A 201 4.34 0.81 -0.08
N VAL A 202 3.77 0.78 1.12
CA VAL A 202 2.68 1.68 1.50
C VAL A 202 3.24 3.03 1.97
N ARG A 203 2.77 4.14 1.40
CA ARG A 203 3.12 5.49 1.85
C ARG A 203 2.55 5.79 3.25
N ASN A 204 3.40 6.26 4.15
CA ASN A 204 3.07 6.43 5.57
C ASN A 204 2.41 7.78 5.87
N LEU A 205 1.08 7.79 6.05
CA LEU A 205 0.31 9.02 6.35
C LEU A 205 0.80 9.74 7.62
N ALA A 206 1.34 9.01 8.58
CA ALA A 206 1.82 9.59 9.84
C ALA A 206 3.13 10.39 9.67
N LEU A 207 3.79 10.32 8.51
CA LEU A 207 5.04 11.02 8.20
C LEU A 207 4.88 12.09 7.10
N VAL A 208 3.65 12.54 6.79
CA VAL A 208 3.42 13.53 5.72
C VAL A 208 4.15 14.85 5.98
N ALA A 209 4.23 15.32 7.23
CA ALA A 209 4.90 16.58 7.54
C ALA A 209 6.41 16.50 7.30
N GLU A 210 7.03 15.40 7.72
CA GLU A 210 8.43 15.07 7.52
C GLU A 210 8.74 14.87 6.04
N TYR A 211 7.83 14.19 5.32
CA TYR A 211 7.91 14.01 3.87
C TYR A 211 7.91 15.34 3.14
N ASP A 212 6.96 16.23 3.43
CA ASP A 212 6.85 17.55 2.80
C ASP A 212 8.15 18.34 3.00
N GLN A 213 8.74 18.30 4.19
CA GLN A 213 10.01 18.97 4.49
C GLN A 213 11.18 18.36 3.71
N TRP A 214 11.27 17.03 3.68
CA TRP A 214 12.34 16.32 2.97
C TRP A 214 12.23 16.51 1.45
N SER A 215 11.03 16.34 0.89
CA SER A 215 10.75 16.53 -0.54
C SER A 215 11.09 17.94 -1.01
N ARG A 216 10.80 18.98 -0.20
CA ARG A 216 11.24 20.36 -0.46
C ARG A 216 12.75 20.46 -0.64
N ALA A 217 13.48 19.85 0.28
CA ALA A 217 14.93 19.92 0.32
C ALA A 217 15.55 19.19 -0.89
N GLU A 218 15.01 18.04 -1.28
CA GLU A 218 15.52 17.23 -2.40
C GLU A 218 15.19 17.82 -3.77
N THR A 219 13.95 18.29 -3.98
CA THR A 219 13.50 18.76 -5.29
C THR A 219 13.80 20.23 -5.56
N GLY A 220 13.95 21.04 -4.51
CA GLY A 220 13.99 22.49 -4.61
C GLY A 220 12.67 23.12 -5.08
N VAL A 221 11.61 22.33 -5.21
CA VAL A 221 10.26 22.77 -5.58
C VAL A 221 9.44 22.84 -4.29
N GLU A 222 8.65 23.89 -4.12
CA GLU A 222 7.62 23.88 -3.08
C GLU A 222 6.67 22.73 -3.40
N PRO A 223 6.57 21.69 -2.54
CA PRO A 223 5.69 20.58 -2.78
C PRO A 223 4.31 21.16 -2.97
N GLY A 224 3.57 20.58 -3.91
CA GLY A 224 2.12 20.69 -3.87
C GLY A 224 1.70 20.40 -2.43
N TRP A 225 0.78 21.19 -1.89
CA TRP A 225 0.27 20.87 -0.57
C TRP A 225 -0.21 19.41 -0.62
N PHE A 226 0.05 18.59 0.41
CA PHE A 226 -0.56 17.25 0.53
C PHE A 226 -2.08 17.26 0.23
N ARG A 227 -2.72 18.42 0.37
CA ARG A 227 -4.10 18.66 -0.02
C ARG A 227 -4.43 18.34 -1.50
N ASP A 228 -3.43 18.42 -2.38
CA ASP A 228 -3.50 18.24 -3.83
C ASP A 228 -2.92 16.88 -4.26
N GLU A 229 -2.49 16.04 -3.31
CA GLU A 229 -2.01 14.68 -3.55
C GLU A 229 -3.14 13.79 -4.10
N ASP A 230 -2.82 13.00 -5.12
CA ASP A 230 -3.75 12.10 -5.80
C ASP A 230 -3.58 10.64 -5.38
N GLU A 231 -2.44 10.32 -4.77
CA GLU A 231 -2.11 9.03 -4.22
C GLU A 231 -2.64 8.86 -2.77
N LEU A 232 -3.09 7.65 -2.43
CA LEU A 232 -3.51 7.31 -1.08
C LEU A 232 -2.29 7.12 -0.15
N TRP A 233 -2.29 7.85 0.96
CA TRP A 233 -1.38 7.63 2.08
C TRP A 233 -2.12 6.92 3.23
N VAL A 234 -1.50 5.91 3.83
CA VAL A 234 -2.17 5.07 4.83
C VAL A 234 -1.43 5.12 6.15
N ASP A 235 -2.16 5.47 7.21
CA ASP A 235 -1.66 5.38 8.58
C ASP A 235 -1.48 3.90 8.96
N PRO A 236 -0.29 3.47 9.43
CA PRO A 236 -0.07 2.08 9.83
C PRO A 236 -1.09 1.55 10.85
N ARG A 237 -1.61 2.40 11.73
CA ARG A 237 -2.65 2.04 12.71
C ARG A 237 -3.98 1.68 12.06
N LEU A 238 -4.26 2.25 10.89
CA LEU A 238 -5.48 1.95 10.13
C LEU A 238 -5.44 0.52 9.58
N ILE A 239 -4.26 0.04 9.14
CA ILE A 239 -4.11 -1.34 8.65
C ILE A 239 -4.47 -2.36 9.74
N GLU A 240 -4.01 -2.15 10.98
CA GLU A 240 -4.36 -3.01 12.12
C GLU A 240 -5.86 -3.02 12.37
N LEU A 241 -6.47 -1.83 12.43
CA LEU A 241 -7.91 -1.69 12.66
C LEU A 241 -8.74 -2.39 11.58
N LEU A 242 -8.38 -2.22 10.30
CA LEU A 242 -9.07 -2.82 9.17
C LEU A 242 -8.90 -4.35 9.14
N ALA A 243 -7.71 -4.86 9.47
CA ALA A 243 -7.44 -6.29 9.51
C ALA A 243 -8.24 -6.96 10.64
N GLU A 244 -8.28 -6.37 11.83
CA GLU A 244 -9.06 -6.87 12.98
C GLU A 244 -10.58 -6.88 12.68
N ALA A 245 -11.06 -5.96 11.85
CA ALA A 245 -12.46 -5.90 11.45
C ALA A 245 -12.88 -7.00 10.46
N SER A 246 -11.95 -7.84 9.98
CA SER A 246 -12.24 -8.94 9.04
C SER A 246 -13.11 -10.05 9.65
N GLY A 247 -13.09 -10.22 10.99
CA GLY A 247 -13.77 -11.30 11.68
C GLY A 247 -13.00 -12.64 11.71
N ARG A 248 -11.80 -12.70 11.12
CA ARG A 248 -10.85 -13.82 11.28
C ARG A 248 -9.82 -13.49 12.37
N GLU A 249 -9.20 -14.52 12.94
CA GLU A 249 -8.03 -14.34 13.80
C GLU A 249 -6.87 -13.86 12.93
N VAL A 250 -6.31 -12.68 13.24
CA VAL A 250 -5.20 -12.11 12.50
C VAL A 250 -4.14 -11.54 13.43
N LYS A 251 -2.89 -11.53 12.98
CA LYS A 251 -1.81 -10.74 13.59
C LYS A 251 -1.18 -9.86 12.54
N VAL A 252 -0.83 -8.62 12.89
CA VAL A 252 -0.29 -7.64 11.96
C VAL A 252 1.15 -7.28 12.34
N SER A 253 2.01 -7.21 11.33
CA SER A 253 3.40 -6.78 11.44
C SER A 253 3.62 -5.60 10.49
N ILE A 254 3.81 -4.40 11.03
CA ILE A 254 4.14 -3.19 10.26
C ILE A 254 5.65 -3.01 10.26
N ARG A 255 6.28 -3.29 9.13
CA ARG A 255 7.74 -3.41 8.96
C ARG A 255 8.32 -2.18 8.30
N ALA A 256 9.45 -1.72 8.84
CA ALA A 256 10.24 -0.69 8.20
C ALA A 256 10.91 -1.26 6.93
N LYS A 257 11.19 -0.40 5.96
CA LYS A 257 11.99 -0.79 4.79
C LYS A 257 13.46 -0.87 5.20
N THR A 258 14.07 -2.04 5.06
CA THR A 258 15.41 -2.36 5.58
C THR A 258 16.50 -2.34 4.51
N MET A 259 16.20 -1.75 3.36
CA MET A 259 17.17 -1.51 2.29
C MET A 259 18.21 -0.47 2.72
N PRO A 260 19.43 -0.50 2.17
CA PRO A 260 20.52 0.41 2.57
C PRO A 260 20.35 1.85 2.06
N GLY A 261 19.50 2.10 1.06
CA GLY A 261 19.31 3.41 0.46
C GLY A 261 18.75 4.45 1.45
N ASP A 262 19.10 5.71 1.24
CA ASP A 262 18.54 6.84 1.98
C ASP A 262 17.66 7.69 1.04
N ASN A 263 16.43 7.25 0.84
CA ASN A 263 15.52 7.81 -0.17
C ASN A 263 14.06 7.74 0.31
N GLU A 264 13.11 8.10 -0.56
CA GLU A 264 11.69 8.10 -0.20
C GLU A 264 11.20 6.72 0.25
N PHE A 265 11.63 5.64 -0.42
CA PHE A 265 11.20 4.28 -0.11
C PHE A 265 11.58 3.90 1.32
N THR A 266 12.80 4.20 1.75
CA THR A 266 13.29 3.79 3.07
C THR A 266 12.85 4.70 4.22
N ARG A 267 12.54 5.97 3.91
CA ARG A 267 12.13 6.97 4.91
C ARG A 267 10.63 6.98 5.19
N PHE A 268 9.81 6.92 4.14
CA PHE A 268 8.39 7.30 4.20
C PHE A 268 7.44 6.21 3.75
N ARG A 269 7.94 5.01 3.45
CA ARG A 269 7.13 3.84 3.12
C ARG A 269 7.36 2.72 4.11
N TYR A 270 6.38 1.83 4.22
CA TYR A 270 6.42 0.66 5.08
C TYR A 270 5.77 -0.54 4.38
N ASP A 271 6.03 -1.73 4.90
CA ASP A 271 5.32 -2.93 4.50
C ASP A 271 4.43 -3.41 5.64
N ALA A 272 3.23 -3.92 5.34
CA ALA A 272 2.37 -4.57 6.31
C ALA A 272 2.19 -6.05 5.96
N VAL A 273 2.46 -6.92 6.93
CA VAL A 273 2.19 -8.36 6.82
C VAL A 273 1.08 -8.73 7.78
N ILE A 274 -0.02 -9.25 7.23
CA ILE A 274 -1.16 -9.72 7.99
C ILE A 274 -1.14 -11.24 7.95
N HIS A 275 -0.87 -11.84 9.10
CA HIS A 275 -0.88 -13.28 9.30
C HIS A 275 -2.31 -13.70 9.60
N VAL A 276 -2.84 -14.66 8.83
CA VAL A 276 -4.24 -15.08 8.94
C VAL A 276 -4.32 -16.44 9.60
N GLU A 277 -4.99 -16.49 10.75
CA GLU A 277 -5.05 -17.65 11.65
C GLU A 277 -3.66 -18.28 11.86
N PRO A 278 -2.65 -17.50 12.29
CA PRO A 278 -1.30 -18.03 12.49
C PRO A 278 -1.31 -19.09 13.60
N GLU A 279 -0.35 -20.01 13.53
CA GLU A 279 -0.09 -20.90 14.66
C GLU A 279 0.21 -20.09 15.92
N ARG A 280 -0.19 -20.61 17.08
CA ARG A 280 0.06 -19.92 18.36
C ARG A 280 1.55 -19.92 18.66
N GLU A 281 2.15 -18.75 18.54
CA GLU A 281 3.49 -18.46 19.07
C GLU A 281 3.38 -18.03 20.53
N GLU A 282 4.38 -18.42 21.33
CA GLU A 282 4.53 -17.89 22.69
C GLU A 282 4.86 -16.39 22.59
N PRO A 283 4.16 -15.52 23.34
CA PRO A 283 4.49 -14.10 23.33
C PRO A 283 5.92 -13.90 23.85
N PRO A 284 6.63 -12.87 23.35
CA PRO A 284 7.95 -12.53 23.86
C PRO A 284 7.88 -12.26 25.37
N SER A 285 8.92 -12.70 26.08
CA SER A 285 8.90 -12.76 27.54
C SER A 285 9.01 -11.39 28.23
N GLU A 286 9.59 -10.38 27.55
CA GLU A 286 9.81 -9.04 28.11
C GLU A 286 9.93 -7.96 27.03
N ALA A 287 9.59 -6.70 27.37
CA ALA A 287 9.85 -5.54 26.53
C ALA A 287 10.96 -4.68 27.14
N VAL A 288 11.97 -4.34 26.34
CA VAL A 288 13.12 -3.51 26.73
C VAL A 288 13.10 -2.19 25.95
N VAL A 289 13.47 -1.12 26.63
CA VAL A 289 13.59 0.21 26.02
C VAL A 289 15.01 0.42 25.52
N TRP A 290 15.15 0.92 24.29
CA TRP A 290 16.45 1.14 23.64
C TRP A 290 17.42 2.00 24.46
N ASP A 291 16.90 3.05 25.09
CA ASP A 291 17.72 3.97 25.88
C ASP A 291 18.25 3.34 27.18
N ASP A 292 17.59 2.29 27.68
CA ASP A 292 18.02 1.55 28.87
C ASP A 292 19.15 0.56 28.57
N LEU A 293 19.42 0.27 27.29
CA LEU A 293 20.54 -0.56 26.87
C LEU A 293 21.87 0.17 27.07
N ALA A 294 22.89 -0.58 27.52
CA ALA A 294 24.24 -0.09 27.73
C ALA A 294 24.96 0.27 26.40
N GLU A 295 26.25 0.61 26.47
CA GLU A 295 27.09 0.74 25.27
C GLU A 295 27.06 -0.56 24.44
N ARG A 296 27.18 -0.47 23.10
CA ARG A 296 27.04 -1.62 22.15
C ARG A 296 25.61 -2.15 22.00
N ARG A 297 24.67 -1.22 21.80
CA ARG A 297 23.24 -1.52 21.71
C ARG A 297 22.88 -2.50 20.60
N LEU A 298 23.47 -2.38 19.41
CA LEU A 298 23.16 -3.27 18.28
C LEU A 298 23.55 -4.72 18.58
N GLU A 299 24.71 -4.94 19.18
CA GLU A 299 25.14 -6.28 19.58
C GLU A 299 24.26 -6.85 20.69
N THR A 300 23.87 -6.00 21.66
CA THR A 300 22.93 -6.39 22.71
C THR A 300 21.57 -6.80 22.12
N VAL A 301 21.04 -6.04 21.16
CA VAL A 301 19.80 -6.39 20.45
C VAL A 301 19.94 -7.69 19.66
N SER A 302 21.08 -7.92 19.01
CA SER A 302 21.37 -9.18 18.31
C SER A 302 21.32 -10.38 19.26
N GLU A 303 21.98 -10.27 20.43
CA GLU A 303 22.00 -11.31 21.47
C GLU A 303 20.60 -11.58 22.04
N LEU A 304 19.85 -10.52 22.33
CA LEU A 304 18.47 -10.61 22.84
C LEU A 304 17.54 -11.28 21.82
N ALA A 305 17.59 -10.87 20.55
CA ALA A 305 16.79 -11.45 19.49
C ALA A 305 17.15 -12.93 19.26
N GLY A 306 18.45 -13.28 19.26
CA GLY A 306 18.92 -14.67 19.14
C GLY A 306 18.48 -15.59 20.29
N SER A 307 18.14 -15.02 21.46
CA SER A 307 17.60 -15.77 22.60
C SER A 307 16.08 -15.97 22.55
N GLY A 308 15.37 -15.33 21.62
CA GLY A 308 13.91 -15.43 21.48
C GLY A 308 13.10 -14.64 22.51
N ALA A 309 13.74 -13.84 23.35
CA ALA A 309 13.15 -13.43 24.62
C ALA A 309 12.51 -12.03 24.65
N VAL A 310 12.87 -11.11 23.74
CA VAL A 310 12.66 -9.67 23.99
C VAL A 310 12.17 -8.87 22.79
N VAL A 311 11.18 -8.00 23.04
CA VAL A 311 10.82 -6.86 22.18
C VAL A 311 11.68 -5.67 22.55
N VAL A 312 12.26 -4.98 21.57
CA VAL A 312 13.00 -3.73 21.82
C VAL A 312 12.22 -2.56 21.26
N THR A 313 11.95 -1.55 22.07
CA THR A 313 11.14 -0.38 21.69
C THR A 313 11.91 0.93 21.82
N GLY A 314 11.40 1.98 21.17
CA GLY A 314 11.93 3.34 21.32
C GLY A 314 13.26 3.57 20.59
N ILE A 315 13.56 2.78 19.55
CA ILE A 315 14.83 2.89 18.82
C ILE A 315 14.74 4.05 17.84
N PRO A 316 15.56 5.11 17.93
CA PRO A 316 15.45 6.25 17.01
C PRO A 316 15.86 5.84 15.58
N ASN A 317 15.00 6.13 14.59
CA ASN A 317 15.32 5.88 13.19
C ASN A 317 16.31 6.94 12.68
N ALA A 318 17.56 6.55 12.39
CA ALA A 318 18.59 7.47 11.91
C ALA A 318 18.25 8.16 10.58
N LEU A 319 17.29 7.62 9.82
CA LEU A 319 16.81 8.27 8.59
C LEU A 319 15.88 9.45 8.92
N LEU A 320 15.16 9.42 10.03
CA LEU A 320 14.18 10.46 10.39
C LEU A 320 14.65 11.34 11.55
N ASP A 321 15.61 10.88 12.33
CA ASP A 321 16.06 11.50 13.57
C ASP A 321 17.58 11.47 13.72
N ALA A 322 18.17 12.64 13.94
CA ALA A 322 19.62 12.83 14.09
C ALA A 322 20.11 12.74 15.55
N ARG A 323 19.27 12.31 16.50
CA ARG A 323 19.67 12.17 17.91
C ARG A 323 20.79 11.13 18.10
N PRO A 324 21.62 11.25 19.15
CA PRO A 324 22.64 10.26 19.44
C PRO A 324 22.07 8.84 19.55
N HIS A 325 22.82 7.84 19.09
CA HIS A 325 22.44 6.42 19.11
C HIS A 325 21.23 6.05 18.24
N ALA A 326 20.78 6.94 17.36
CA ALA A 326 19.89 6.57 16.26
C ALA A 326 20.58 5.54 15.34
N VAL A 327 19.81 4.62 14.79
CA VAL A 327 20.29 3.55 13.90
C VAL A 327 19.38 3.43 12.69
N THR A 328 19.93 3.02 11.54
CA THR A 328 19.13 2.80 10.34
C THR A 328 18.36 1.48 10.43
N PRO A 329 17.19 1.37 9.76
CA PRO A 329 16.47 0.10 9.68
C PRO A 329 17.32 -1.02 9.09
N SER A 330 18.14 -0.71 8.08
CA SER A 330 19.08 -1.66 7.47
C SER A 330 20.10 -2.20 8.48
N ALA A 331 20.76 -1.34 9.25
CA ALA A 331 21.73 -1.76 10.26
C ALA A 331 21.10 -2.62 11.38
N LEU A 332 19.87 -2.31 11.78
CA LEU A 332 19.12 -3.14 12.72
C LEU A 332 18.79 -4.50 12.12
N SER A 333 18.33 -4.53 10.87
CA SER A 333 17.98 -5.76 10.15
C SER A 333 19.19 -6.69 10.03
N ASP A 334 20.36 -6.15 9.70
CA ASP A 334 21.61 -6.92 9.65
C ASP A 334 21.96 -7.51 11.02
N ALA A 335 21.76 -6.76 12.11
CA ALA A 335 22.05 -7.21 13.47
C ALA A 335 21.14 -8.35 13.94
N ILE A 336 19.88 -8.39 13.48
CA ILE A 336 18.88 -9.40 13.90
C ILE A 336 18.62 -10.47 12.83
N GLY A 337 19.38 -10.48 11.74
CA GLY A 337 19.20 -11.43 10.65
C GLY A 337 19.19 -12.89 11.11
N GLY A 338 18.16 -13.64 10.69
CA GLY A 338 18.02 -15.07 11.01
C GLY A 338 17.52 -15.39 12.42
N THR A 339 17.16 -14.39 13.23
CA THR A 339 16.67 -14.59 14.61
C THR A 339 15.16 -14.80 14.73
N GLY A 340 14.40 -14.62 13.64
CA GLY A 340 12.93 -14.64 13.67
C GLY A 340 12.28 -13.31 14.09
N PHE A 341 13.09 -12.27 14.34
CA PHE A 341 12.66 -10.90 14.60
C PHE A 341 12.80 -10.01 13.35
N VAL A 342 12.03 -8.93 13.34
CA VAL A 342 11.98 -7.94 12.26
C VAL A 342 12.04 -6.52 12.80
N VAL A 343 12.45 -5.59 11.96
CA VAL A 343 12.43 -4.16 12.24
C VAL A 343 11.03 -3.61 11.93
N ALA A 344 10.35 -3.11 12.94
CA ALA A 344 8.98 -2.59 12.85
C ALA A 344 8.96 -1.06 13.06
N VAL A 345 8.01 -0.35 12.43
CA VAL A 345 7.85 1.13 12.57
C VAL A 345 6.91 1.44 13.71
N SER A 346 7.33 2.07 14.81
CA SER A 346 6.45 2.32 15.96
C SER A 346 5.13 3.00 15.55
N LEU A 347 4.01 2.53 16.09
CA LEU A 347 2.68 3.07 15.77
C LEU A 347 2.36 4.37 16.51
N GLU A 348 2.98 4.59 17.67
CA GLU A 348 2.78 5.82 18.46
C GLU A 348 3.69 6.95 17.98
N ASP A 349 4.87 6.62 17.47
CA ASP A 349 5.83 7.57 16.92
C ASP A 349 6.53 6.95 15.70
N PRO A 350 6.13 7.29 14.46
CA PRO A 350 6.69 6.70 13.25
C PRO A 350 8.15 7.08 13.00
N ALA A 351 8.73 8.01 13.77
CA ALA A 351 10.17 8.29 13.76
C ALA A 351 10.98 7.27 14.57
N LEU A 352 10.31 6.37 15.31
CA LEU A 352 10.93 5.31 16.09
C LEU A 352 10.74 3.94 15.43
N LEU A 353 11.73 3.08 15.61
CA LEU A 353 11.76 1.68 15.25
C LEU A 353 11.58 0.80 16.49
N GLU A 354 11.18 -0.42 16.23
CA GLU A 354 11.10 -1.49 17.21
C GLU A 354 11.70 -2.77 16.62
N VAL A 355 12.17 -3.67 17.48
CA VAL A 355 12.51 -5.05 17.11
C VAL A 355 11.44 -5.96 17.70
N ARG A 356 10.72 -6.69 16.84
CA ARG A 356 9.58 -7.53 17.22
C ARG A 356 9.60 -8.88 16.51
N PRO A 357 8.92 -9.91 17.05
CA PRO A 357 8.74 -11.18 16.34
C PRO A 357 8.12 -10.98 14.95
N SER A 358 8.59 -11.76 13.98
CA SER A 358 8.14 -11.70 12.58
C SER A 358 6.65 -12.05 12.39
N GLY A 359 6.10 -12.94 13.23
CA GLY A 359 4.71 -13.44 13.18
C GLY A 359 3.62 -12.43 13.56
N GLY A 360 4.02 -11.20 13.93
CA GLY A 360 3.11 -10.16 14.44
C GLY A 360 2.79 -10.38 15.91
N ASP A 361 2.91 -9.31 16.71
CA ASP A 361 2.50 -9.29 18.12
C ASP A 361 2.50 -7.84 18.64
N ARG A 362 1.89 -6.93 17.87
CA ARG A 362 1.88 -5.52 18.25
C ARG A 362 0.76 -5.20 19.24
N PRO A 363 1.04 -4.42 20.30
CA PRO A 363 -0.02 -3.83 21.08
C PRO A 363 -0.82 -2.88 20.19
N ARG A 364 -2.14 -2.93 20.31
CA ARG A 364 -3.04 -2.00 19.65
C ARG A 364 -2.64 -0.57 20.00
N ALA A 365 -2.48 0.28 18.99
CA ALA A 365 -2.21 1.70 19.21
C ALA A 365 -3.32 2.32 20.09
N ALA A 366 -2.92 3.17 21.03
CA ALA A 366 -3.83 3.87 21.93
C ALA A 366 -4.55 5.03 21.21
N SER A 367 -3.94 5.54 20.14
CA SER A 367 -4.37 6.69 19.39
C SER A 367 -5.22 6.31 18.16
N VAL A 368 -6.20 7.15 17.83
CA VAL A 368 -7.08 6.94 16.67
C VAL A 368 -6.29 7.16 15.37
N PRO A 369 -6.36 6.24 14.40
CA PRO A 369 -5.68 6.41 13.11
C PRO A 369 -6.21 7.63 12.36
N PHE A 370 -5.34 8.26 11.56
CA PHE A 370 -5.76 9.23 10.56
C PHE A 370 -6.27 8.52 9.30
N GLU A 371 -7.15 9.19 8.56
CA GLU A 371 -7.65 8.73 7.27
C GLU A 371 -7.30 9.74 6.18
N ASP A 372 -6.97 9.22 5.00
CA ASP A 372 -6.82 9.99 3.77
C ASP A 372 -7.86 9.52 2.74
N ASP A 373 -8.31 10.45 1.89
CA ASP A 373 -9.36 10.24 0.91
C ASP A 373 -9.03 10.99 -0.40
N PRO A 374 -8.23 10.38 -1.30
CA PRO A 374 -7.92 10.93 -2.61
C PRO A 374 -9.16 11.10 -3.49
N LEU A 375 -10.18 10.26 -3.33
CA LEU A 375 -11.44 10.40 -4.07
C LEU A 375 -12.13 11.72 -3.73
N GLU A 376 -12.10 12.14 -2.47
CA GLU A 376 -12.66 13.44 -2.07
C GLU A 376 -11.98 14.58 -2.86
N ARG A 377 -10.64 14.55 -2.95
CA ARG A 377 -9.84 15.56 -3.67
C ARG A 377 -10.12 15.52 -5.17
N PHE A 378 -10.17 14.31 -5.74
CA PHE A 378 -10.53 14.09 -7.14
C PHE A 378 -11.92 14.67 -7.45
N VAL A 379 -12.92 14.37 -6.63
CA VAL A 379 -14.30 14.81 -6.84
C VAL A 379 -14.43 16.32 -6.69
N ALA A 380 -13.71 16.92 -5.73
CA ALA A 380 -13.67 18.37 -5.55
C ALA A 380 -13.17 19.11 -6.80
N ARG A 381 -12.21 18.54 -7.52
CA ARG A 381 -11.70 19.09 -8.80
C ARG A 381 -12.57 18.72 -10.00
N ARG A 382 -13.03 17.47 -10.06
CA ARG A 382 -13.68 16.90 -11.24
C ARG A 382 -15.15 17.30 -11.40
N LEU A 383 -15.91 17.34 -10.30
CA LEU A 383 -17.34 17.62 -10.36
C LEU A 383 -17.68 19.02 -10.92
N PRO A 384 -16.93 20.09 -10.58
CA PRO A 384 -17.10 21.39 -11.20
C PRO A 384 -16.89 21.39 -12.72
N GLU A 385 -15.92 20.63 -13.22
CA GLU A 385 -15.66 20.51 -14.67
C GLU A 385 -16.84 19.87 -15.40
N LEU A 386 -17.31 18.73 -14.89
CA LEU A 386 -18.44 17.99 -15.47
C LEU A 386 -19.71 18.85 -15.50
N LEU A 387 -19.99 19.56 -14.40
CA LEU A 387 -21.17 20.43 -14.33
C LEU A 387 -21.04 21.67 -15.19
N ARG A 388 -19.84 22.27 -15.31
CA ARG A 388 -19.61 23.39 -16.22
C ARG A 388 -19.82 22.96 -17.67
N ALA A 389 -19.30 21.80 -18.07
CA ALA A 389 -19.50 21.25 -19.41
C ALA A 389 -20.99 21.04 -19.68
N TYR A 390 -21.70 20.37 -18.78
CA TYR A 390 -23.14 20.16 -18.88
C TYR A 390 -23.94 21.47 -18.97
N LEU A 391 -23.62 22.48 -18.15
CA LEU A 391 -24.30 23.77 -18.16
C LEU A 391 -24.01 24.57 -19.43
N ALA A 392 -22.79 24.50 -19.96
CA ALA A 392 -22.41 25.16 -21.20
C ALA A 392 -23.17 24.58 -22.40
N GLU A 393 -23.33 23.26 -22.44
CA GLU A 393 -24.11 22.55 -23.46
C GLU A 393 -25.61 22.82 -23.33
N THR A 394 -26.13 22.79 -22.09
CA THR A 394 -27.57 22.97 -21.81
C THR A 394 -28.02 24.42 -21.97
N PHE A 395 -27.16 25.39 -21.64
CA PHE A 395 -27.45 26.82 -21.68
C PHE A 395 -26.39 27.61 -22.47
N PRO A 396 -26.34 27.46 -23.81
CA PRO A 396 -25.33 28.12 -24.63
C PRO A 396 -25.36 29.66 -24.47
N GLY A 397 -24.19 30.26 -24.28
CA GLY A 397 -24.04 31.72 -24.13
C GLY A 397 -24.38 32.27 -22.74
N ALA A 398 -24.84 31.43 -21.81
CA ALA A 398 -25.07 31.85 -20.43
C ALA A 398 -23.74 32.06 -19.68
N ARG A 399 -23.69 33.06 -18.80
CA ARG A 399 -22.58 33.19 -17.84
C ARG A 399 -22.70 32.07 -16.82
N LEU A 400 -21.72 31.16 -16.80
CA LEU A 400 -21.71 30.03 -15.89
C LEU A 400 -21.42 30.49 -14.45
N PRO A 401 -22.13 29.95 -13.44
CA PRO A 401 -21.87 30.25 -12.04
C PRO A 401 -20.55 29.59 -11.59
N GLU A 402 -20.00 30.10 -10.49
CA GLU A 402 -19.01 29.36 -9.72
C GLU A 402 -19.64 28.09 -9.14
N ILE A 403 -18.88 27.00 -9.08
CA ILE A 403 -19.34 25.71 -8.57
C ILE A 403 -18.41 25.31 -7.42
N LEU A 404 -18.99 25.10 -6.24
CA LEU A 404 -18.31 24.68 -5.04
C LEU A 404 -18.78 23.27 -4.69
N VAL A 405 -17.85 22.35 -4.43
CA VAL A 405 -18.18 21.00 -4.01
C VAL A 405 -18.16 20.92 -2.49
N ARG A 406 -19.28 20.50 -1.90
CA ARG A 406 -19.37 20.27 -0.45
C ARG A 406 -18.90 18.85 -0.15
N ARG A 407 -18.04 18.73 0.88
CA ARG A 407 -17.69 17.42 1.44
C ARG A 407 -18.97 16.69 1.87
N PRO A 408 -19.13 15.40 1.54
CA PRO A 408 -20.19 14.60 2.12
C PRO A 408 -20.05 14.65 3.65
N SER A 409 -21.10 15.03 4.37
CA SER A 409 -21.08 14.87 5.82
C SER A 409 -21.27 13.38 6.12
N TYR A 410 -20.22 12.74 6.65
CA TYR A 410 -20.29 11.42 7.26
C TYR A 410 -20.88 11.58 8.67
N SER A 411 -22.17 11.90 8.74
CA SER A 411 -23.00 11.80 9.96
C SER A 411 -23.89 10.58 9.88
#